data_AF-A0A938MSM0-F1
#
_entry.id   AF-A0A938MSM0-F1
#
_cell.length_a   1.000
_cell.length_b   1.000
_cell.length_c   1.000
_cell.angle_alpha   90.00
_cell.angle_beta   90.00
_cell.angle_gamma   90.00
#
_symmetry.space_group_name_H-M   'P 1'
#
loop_
_entity.id
_entity.type
_entity.pdbx_description
1 polymer ?
#
loop_
_entity_poly.entity_id
_entity_poly.type
_entity_poly.pdbx_seq_one_letter_code
_entity_poly.pdbx_strand_id
1 'polypeptide(L)'
;MNLPRLTSRALILLFLSSLAASAAEVGGLPVVEPRAADMDADRLDGITQQMRQYVEQGQMAGSVTLVAREGKIVHLQAVGTADVEAGRAMTPDTL
;
A
#
# COMPACT_ATOMS: atom_id res chain seq x y z
N MET A 1 30.85 2.82 -47.01
CA MET A 1 29.42 2.42 -47.11
C MET A 1 28.67 3.19 -46.03
N ASN A 2 28.17 4.38 -46.39
CA ASN A 2 27.67 5.37 -45.43
C ASN A 2 26.23 5.00 -45.05
N LEU A 3 26.02 4.52 -43.82
CA LEU A 3 24.67 4.36 -43.29
C LEU A 3 23.98 5.74 -43.27
N PRO A 4 22.77 5.89 -43.84
CA PRO A 4 22.11 7.17 -43.93
C PRO A 4 21.80 7.68 -42.53
N ARG A 5 22.10 8.96 -42.26
CA ARG A 5 21.83 9.67 -41.00
C ARG A 5 20.38 9.55 -40.52
N LEU A 6 19.46 9.13 -41.39
CA LEU A 6 18.04 8.92 -41.15
C LEU A 6 17.72 7.62 -40.37
N THR A 7 18.45 6.52 -40.61
CA THR A 7 18.23 5.26 -39.85
C THR A 7 18.70 5.38 -38.41
N SER A 8 19.80 6.14 -38.20
CA SER A 8 20.31 6.44 -36.86
C SER A 8 19.33 7.30 -36.04
N ARG A 9 18.63 8.26 -36.66
CA ARG A 9 17.60 9.07 -35.98
C ARG A 9 16.35 8.25 -35.64
N ALA A 10 15.92 7.37 -36.53
CA ALA A 10 14.80 6.47 -36.26
C ALA A 10 15.12 5.47 -35.12
N LEU A 11 16.33 4.93 -35.08
CA LEU A 11 16.81 4.07 -33.99
C LEU A 11 16.91 4.83 -32.66
N ILE A 12 17.43 6.06 -32.65
CA ILE A 12 17.48 6.91 -31.45
C ILE A 12 16.07 7.24 -30.94
N LEU A 13 15.12 7.57 -31.83
CA LEU A 13 13.74 7.86 -31.45
C LEU A 13 13.01 6.62 -30.92
N LEU A 14 13.24 5.45 -31.50
CA LEU A 14 12.72 4.17 -30.98
C LEU A 14 13.31 3.83 -29.61
N PHE A 15 14.62 4.03 -29.42
CA PHE A 15 15.29 3.78 -28.13
C PHE A 15 14.82 4.77 -27.05
N LEU A 16 14.63 6.06 -27.37
CA LEU A 16 14.08 7.06 -26.46
C LEU A 16 12.62 6.76 -26.07
N SER A 17 11.81 6.25 -27.01
CA SER A 17 10.42 5.88 -26.72
C SER A 17 10.31 4.68 -25.77
N SER A 18 11.25 3.74 -25.84
CA SER A 18 11.27 2.56 -24.97
C SER A 18 11.71 2.88 -23.53
N LEU A 19 12.48 3.95 -23.31
CA LEU A 19 12.94 4.36 -21.98
C LEU A 19 11.85 5.10 -21.19
N ALA A 20 10.89 5.74 -21.86
CA ALA A 20 9.76 6.43 -21.23
C ALA A 20 8.70 5.45 -20.66
N ALA A 21 8.67 4.19 -21.11
CA ALA A 21 7.69 3.21 -20.69
C ALA A 21 8.04 2.49 -19.37
N SER A 22 9.27 2.65 -18.83
CA SER A 22 9.66 2.06 -17.54
C SER A 22 9.53 3.03 -16.36
N ALA A 23 8.68 4.06 -16.48
CA ALA A 23 8.09 4.67 -15.30
C ALA A 23 7.19 3.61 -14.65
N ALA A 24 7.82 2.71 -13.89
CA ALA A 24 7.14 1.77 -13.02
C ALA A 24 6.12 2.58 -12.22
N GLU A 25 4.86 2.17 -12.28
CA GLU A 25 3.84 2.67 -11.37
C GLU A 25 4.42 2.55 -9.96
N VAL A 26 4.74 3.69 -9.34
CA VAL A 26 5.01 3.77 -7.90
C VAL A 26 3.64 3.70 -7.22
N GLY A 27 2.96 2.57 -7.42
CA GLY A 27 1.71 2.21 -6.78
C GLY A 27 2.03 1.45 -5.49
N GLY A 28 1.29 1.73 -4.42
CA GLY A 28 1.42 0.99 -3.16
C GLY A 28 1.22 -0.52 -3.34
N LEU A 29 1.53 -1.28 -2.29
CA LEU A 29 1.29 -2.72 -2.31
C LEU A 29 -0.20 -3.02 -2.54
N PRO A 30 -0.56 -4.00 -3.37
CA PRO A 30 -1.96 -4.37 -3.58
C PRO A 30 -2.57 -4.92 -2.29
N VAL A 31 -3.82 -4.56 -2.03
CA VAL A 31 -4.61 -5.16 -0.94
C VAL A 31 -5.30 -6.41 -1.47
N VAL A 32 -5.15 -7.52 -0.76
CA VAL A 32 -5.70 -8.83 -1.13
C VAL A 32 -6.29 -9.55 0.07
N GLU A 33 -7.12 -10.56 -0.19
CA GLU A 33 -7.59 -11.47 0.85
C GLU A 33 -6.43 -12.23 1.50
N PRO A 34 -6.42 -12.43 2.84
CA PRO A 34 -5.37 -13.14 3.56
C PRO A 34 -4.97 -14.49 2.95
N ARG A 35 -5.95 -15.25 2.46
CA ARG A 35 -5.75 -16.57 1.85
C ARG A 35 -4.84 -16.52 0.61
N ALA A 36 -4.82 -15.41 -0.13
CA ALA A 36 -3.97 -15.21 -1.31
C ALA A 36 -2.48 -15.05 -0.96
N ALA A 37 -2.16 -14.93 0.33
CA ALA A 37 -0.81 -14.97 0.86
C ALA A 37 -0.71 -15.99 2.01
N ASP A 38 -1.48 -17.08 1.98
CA ASP A 38 -1.40 -18.18 2.96
C ASP A 38 -1.54 -17.72 4.43
N MET A 39 -2.44 -16.77 4.67
CA MET A 39 -2.75 -16.25 6.00
C MET A 39 -4.21 -16.52 6.36
N ASP A 40 -4.44 -16.78 7.65
CA ASP A 40 -5.75 -17.02 8.24
C ASP A 40 -6.44 -15.68 8.56
N ALA A 41 -7.64 -15.47 8.01
CA ALA A 41 -8.39 -14.24 8.19
C ALA A 41 -8.88 -14.05 9.64
N ASP A 42 -9.39 -15.10 10.28
CA ASP A 42 -9.91 -15.05 11.65
C ASP A 42 -8.80 -14.69 12.64
N ARG A 43 -7.59 -15.22 12.40
CA ARG A 43 -6.42 -14.86 13.21
C ARG A 43 -6.01 -13.41 13.04
N LEU A 44 -6.09 -12.86 11.83
CA LEU A 44 -5.80 -11.44 11.57
C LEU A 44 -6.86 -10.53 12.19
N ASP A 45 -8.13 -10.92 12.20
CA ASP A 45 -9.19 -10.18 12.88
C ASP A 45 -8.96 -10.08 14.39
N GLY A 46 -8.31 -11.09 15.00
CA GLY A 46 -7.84 -11.03 16.38
C GLY A 46 -6.93 -9.83 16.67
N ILE A 47 -6.15 -9.37 15.69
CA ILE A 47 -5.31 -8.16 15.83
C ILE A 47 -6.18 -6.91 15.98
N THR A 48 -7.19 -6.76 15.11
CA THR A 48 -8.14 -5.64 15.19
C THR A 48 -8.90 -5.64 16.51
N GLN A 49 -9.33 -6.81 16.97
CA GLN A 49 -10.01 -6.94 18.27
C GLN A 49 -9.10 -6.51 19.42
N GLN A 50 -7.84 -6.93 19.42
CA GLN A 50 -6.90 -6.54 20.47
C GLN A 50 -6.61 -5.04 20.49
N MET A 51 -6.42 -4.41 19.31
CA MET A 51 -6.21 -2.97 19.22
C MET A 51 -7.44 -2.19 19.68
N ARG A 52 -8.65 -2.66 19.33
CA ARG A 52 -9.90 -2.08 19.82
C ARG A 52 -10.00 -2.14 21.33
N GLN A 53 -9.62 -3.26 21.96
CA GLN A 53 -9.59 -3.38 23.42
C GLN A 53 -8.63 -2.38 24.07
N TYR A 54 -7.46 -2.11 23.47
CA TYR A 54 -6.55 -1.09 24.01
C TYR A 54 -7.13 0.32 23.93
N VAL A 55 -7.87 0.63 22.86
CA VAL A 55 -8.63 1.89 22.75
C VAL A 55 -9.72 1.96 23.82
N GLU A 56 -10.51 0.90 23.98
CA GLU A 56 -11.60 0.83 24.97
C GLU A 56 -11.08 0.92 26.41
N GLN A 57 -9.89 0.39 26.68
CA GLN A 57 -9.21 0.50 27.97
C GLN A 57 -8.55 1.87 28.20
N GLY A 58 -8.64 2.80 27.24
CA GLY A 58 -8.04 4.13 27.34
C GLY A 58 -6.51 4.14 27.29
N GLN A 59 -5.88 3.05 26.84
CA GLN A 59 -4.42 2.97 26.73
C GLN A 59 -3.90 3.75 25.52
N MET A 60 -4.75 3.97 24.52
CA MET A 60 -4.44 4.75 23.32
C MET A 60 -5.73 5.34 22.73
N ALA A 61 -5.63 6.47 22.01
CA ALA A 61 -6.79 7.10 21.38
C ALA A 61 -7.28 6.34 20.14
N GLY A 62 -6.35 5.81 19.33
CA GLY A 62 -6.65 5.06 18.12
C GLY A 62 -5.38 4.46 17.52
N SER A 63 -5.54 3.50 16.61
CA SER A 63 -4.45 2.82 15.92
C SER A 63 -4.77 2.58 14.45
N VAL A 64 -3.72 2.45 13.65
CA VAL A 64 -3.76 1.85 12.32
C VAL A 64 -2.81 0.66 12.32
N THR A 65 -3.27 -0.49 11.85
CA THR A 65 -2.46 -1.70 11.77
C THR A 65 -2.43 -2.22 10.34
N LEU A 66 -1.21 -2.37 9.82
CA LEU A 66 -0.93 -2.92 8.49
C LEU A 66 -0.15 -4.23 8.63
N VAL A 67 -0.64 -5.29 7.99
CA VAL A 67 0.08 -6.55 7.82
C VAL A 67 0.26 -6.81 6.33
N ALA A 68 1.51 -7.04 5.92
CA ALA A 68 1.86 -7.39 4.55
C ALA A 68 2.66 -8.69 4.50
N ARG A 69 2.37 -9.53 3.51
CA ARG A 69 3.09 -10.78 3.23
C ARG A 69 3.23 -10.94 1.73
N GLU A 70 4.42 -11.34 1.27
CA GLU A 70 4.72 -11.54 -0.17
C GLU A 70 4.43 -10.30 -1.04
N GLY A 71 4.70 -9.09 -0.53
CA GLY A 71 4.44 -7.85 -1.28
C GLY A 71 2.96 -7.52 -1.46
N LYS A 72 2.07 -8.11 -0.65
CA LYS A 72 0.64 -7.84 -0.65
C LYS A 72 0.20 -7.42 0.74
N ILE A 73 -0.67 -6.42 0.86
CA ILE A 73 -1.33 -6.07 2.12
C ILE A 73 -2.47 -7.06 2.33
N VAL A 74 -2.45 -7.76 3.46
CA VAL A 74 -3.46 -8.78 3.81
C VAL A 74 -4.37 -8.34 4.95
N HIS A 75 -3.99 -7.29 5.67
CA HIS A 75 -4.80 -6.69 6.73
C HIS A 75 -4.44 -5.20 6.84
N LEU A 76 -5.44 -4.34 6.74
CA LEU A 76 -5.30 -2.91 6.97
C LEU A 76 -6.56 -2.42 7.70
N GLN A 77 -6.42 -2.10 8.97
CA GLN A 77 -7.54 -1.70 9.82
C GLN A 77 -7.17 -0.50 10.67
N ALA A 78 -8.14 0.39 10.88
CA ALA A 78 -8.04 1.54 11.76
C ALA A 78 -9.11 1.43 12.85
N VAL A 79 -8.73 1.72 14.10
CA VAL A 79 -9.63 1.73 15.25
C VAL A 79 -9.44 2.98 16.08
N GLY A 80 -10.50 3.41 16.78
CA GLY A 80 -10.46 4.59 17.66
C GLY A 80 -10.48 5.92 16.92
N THR A 81 -9.91 6.95 17.54
CA THR A 81 -9.95 8.34 17.07
C THR A 81 -8.55 8.88 16.80
N ALA A 82 -8.43 9.65 15.71
CA ALA A 82 -7.27 10.48 15.39
C ALA A 82 -7.19 11.74 16.27
N ASP A 83 -8.34 12.23 16.71
CA ASP A 83 -8.47 13.40 17.58
C ASP A 83 -9.61 13.13 18.58
N VAL A 84 -9.26 13.06 19.86
CA VAL A 84 -10.19 12.74 20.95
C VAL A 84 -11.14 13.91 21.20
N GLU A 85 -10.66 15.15 21.14
CA GLU A 85 -11.46 16.34 21.42
C GLU A 85 -12.44 16.62 20.28
N ALA A 86 -11.96 16.52 19.04
CA ALA A 86 -12.80 16.69 17.85
C ALA A 86 -13.65 15.46 17.51
N GLY A 87 -13.44 14.33 18.21
CA GLY A 87 -14.12 13.06 17.92
C GLY A 87 -13.81 12.52 16.51
N ARG A 88 -12.68 12.90 15.93
CA ARG A 88 -12.32 12.52 14.55
C ARG A 88 -11.89 11.06 14.54
N ALA A 89 -12.59 10.23 13.75
CA ALA A 89 -12.23 8.82 13.60
C ALA A 89 -10.83 8.65 13.02
N MET A 90 -10.13 7.59 13.46
CA MET A 90 -8.86 7.18 12.86
C MET A 90 -9.10 6.56 11.49
N THR A 91 -8.31 6.94 10.49
CA THR A 91 -8.31 6.35 9.15
C THR A 91 -6.90 5.90 8.77
N PRO A 92 -6.73 4.96 7.81
CA PRO A 92 -5.40 4.48 7.41
C PRO A 92 -4.43 5.56 6.91
N ASP A 93 -4.96 6.69 6.45
CA ASP A 93 -4.26 7.84 5.87
C ASP A 93 -4.26 9.08 6.77
N THR A 94 -4.67 8.93 8.03
CA THR A 94 -4.62 10.02 9.02
C THR A 94 -3.18 10.53 9.21
N LEU A 95 -3.03 11.86 9.18
CA LEU A 95 -1.80 12.61 9.48
C LEU A 95 -1.92 13.35 10.81
#